data_AF-A0A7S2FQU5-F1
#
_entry.id   AF-A0A7S2FQU5-F1
#
_cell.length_a   1.000
_cell.length_b   1.000
_cell.length_c   1.000
_cell.angle_alpha   90.00
_cell.angle_beta   90.00
_cell.angle_gamma   90.00
#
_symmetry.space_group_name_H-M   'P 1'
#
loop_
_entity.id
_entity.type
_entity.pdbx_description
1 polymer ?
#
loop_
_entity_poly.entity_id
_entity_poly.type
_entity_poly.pdbx_seq_one_letter_code
_entity_poly.pdbx_strand_id
1 'polypeptide(L)'
;YHGNCTAVDNCFSCKIVPDAENGNTNTALCFPCPPGTYSTTVGAVDSSSCLACPEGTYMSSSGSTSCKPVPEGSYALASLGAVASSLCPSGTYTDESESFVCKSCSTMNEFLTSESLNGSLACVCMASYYMPTNLSWDSGDDVCEECVDNAVCLAGTTTVTLDVVKGFWRTWAESLEVLECPLGEGACSGGTNVTDAGVCPWTNKYKGPAWCADDYCNRGYTGPLCAVCVKGYFSTFDGICELCPASSDGLSVLEQFLIIAFGALAVLLIVVLVIHKMNCKRAVLDFCITSVEGEGEDNLFNLLVIERFSALKAGGRFALQHF
;
A
#
# COMPACT_ATOMS: atom_id res chain seq x y z
N TYR A 1 -62.29 8.58 13.80
CA TYR A 1 -60.82 8.63 13.65
C TYR A 1 -60.26 9.58 14.68
N HIS A 2 -59.77 9.08 15.81
CA HIS A 2 -58.98 9.88 16.74
C HIS A 2 -57.81 9.03 17.23
N GLY A 3 -56.63 9.40 16.77
CA GLY A 3 -55.33 8.90 17.20
C GLY A 3 -54.32 9.93 16.70
N ASN A 4 -53.62 10.58 17.62
CA ASN A 4 -52.67 11.65 17.32
C ASN A 4 -51.40 11.00 16.75
N CYS A 5 -51.36 10.81 15.43
CA CYS A 5 -50.22 10.21 14.74
C CYS A 5 -49.22 11.33 14.39
N THR A 6 -48.20 11.56 15.21
CA THR A 6 -47.06 12.40 14.81
C THR A 6 -46.10 11.57 13.95
N ALA A 7 -46.26 11.66 12.63
CA ALA A 7 -45.32 11.44 11.52
C ALA A 7 -44.26 10.30 11.52
N VAL A 8 -44.14 9.44 12.54
CA VAL A 8 -43.11 8.37 12.60
C VAL A 8 -43.66 7.02 13.07
N ASP A 9 -44.88 6.96 13.63
CA ASP A 9 -45.47 5.69 14.08
C ASP A 9 -46.64 5.23 13.19
N ASN A 10 -46.55 3.97 12.74
CA ASN A 10 -47.60 3.25 12.00
C ASN A 10 -48.93 3.32 12.75
N CYS A 11 -49.84 4.17 12.29
CA CYS A 11 -51.10 4.41 12.97
C CYS A 11 -52.14 3.33 12.62
N PHE A 12 -52.40 2.43 13.56
CA PHE A 12 -53.45 1.42 13.46
C PHE A 12 -54.84 2.09 13.50
N SER A 13 -55.61 1.99 12.42
CA SER A 13 -57.01 2.40 12.43
C SER A 13 -57.86 1.31 13.11
N CYS A 14 -58.05 1.45 14.42
CA CYS A 14 -58.81 0.50 15.23
C CYS A 14 -60.31 0.77 15.21
N LYS A 15 -61.10 -0.31 15.26
CA LYS A 15 -62.55 -0.21 15.48
C LYS A 15 -62.79 0.24 16.91
N ILE A 16 -63.43 1.39 17.05
CA ILE A 16 -63.87 1.90 18.35
C ILE A 16 -65.16 1.19 18.70
N VAL A 17 -65.20 0.54 19.87
CA VAL A 17 -66.45 0.09 20.47
C VAL A 17 -66.84 1.02 21.62
N PRO A 18 -68.13 1.29 21.82
CA PRO A 18 -68.59 1.97 23.02
C PRO A 18 -68.42 1.03 24.23
N ASP A 19 -67.64 1.44 25.22
CA ASP A 19 -67.55 0.74 26.49
C ASP A 19 -68.86 0.91 27.28
N ALA A 20 -69.41 -0.18 27.80
CA ALA A 20 -70.77 -0.21 28.35
C ALA A 20 -70.84 0.26 29.82
N GLU A 21 -69.72 0.52 30.49
CA GLU A 21 -69.74 0.80 31.93
C GLU A 21 -69.32 2.20 32.38
N ASN A 22 -68.63 3.01 31.60
CA ASN A 22 -68.38 4.42 31.96
C ASN A 22 -68.13 5.27 30.72
N GLY A 23 -69.08 6.16 30.40
CA GLY A 23 -69.16 6.95 29.17
C GLY A 23 -68.08 8.02 28.95
N ASN A 24 -66.80 7.69 29.11
CA ASN A 24 -65.67 8.51 28.66
C ASN A 24 -64.37 7.69 28.59
N THR A 25 -64.26 6.80 27.59
CA THR A 25 -63.06 6.61 26.76
C THR A 25 -63.39 5.62 25.65
N ASN A 26 -63.34 6.05 24.40
CA ASN A 26 -63.42 5.16 23.23
C ASN A 26 -62.18 4.26 23.18
N THR A 27 -62.21 3.09 23.81
CA THR A 27 -61.09 2.14 23.73
C THR A 27 -61.03 1.52 22.35
N ALA A 28 -59.91 1.75 21.67
CA ALA A 28 -59.57 1.08 20.42
C ALA A 28 -59.29 -0.41 20.71
N LEU A 29 -60.24 -1.30 20.37
CA LEU A 29 -60.00 -2.74 20.39
C LEU A 29 -59.38 -3.14 19.05
N CYS A 30 -58.06 -3.13 19.00
CA CYS A 30 -57.31 -3.82 17.96
C CYS A 30 -56.67 -5.07 18.53
N PHE A 31 -56.76 -6.16 17.79
CA PHE A 31 -55.94 -7.33 18.00
C PHE A 31 -54.68 -7.22 17.12
N PRO A 32 -53.51 -6.89 17.69
CA PRO A 32 -52.27 -6.88 16.92
C PRO A 32 -51.89 -8.32 16.56
N CYS A 33 -51.64 -8.57 15.28
CA CYS A 33 -51.17 -9.88 14.86
C CYS A 33 -49.86 -10.27 15.56
N PRO A 34 -49.75 -11.48 16.11
CA PRO A 34 -48.52 -11.90 16.79
C PRO A 34 -47.33 -11.93 15.83
N PRO A 35 -46.09 -11.89 16.35
CA PRO A 35 -44.89 -12.13 15.54
C PRO A 35 -45.02 -13.39 14.68
N GLY A 36 -44.42 -13.36 13.49
CA GLY A 36 -44.58 -14.39 12.47
C GLY A 36 -45.88 -14.27 11.68
N THR A 37 -46.75 -13.30 11.98
CA THR A 37 -47.98 -13.09 11.23
C THR A 37 -48.16 -11.62 10.84
N TYR A 38 -48.96 -11.38 9.80
CA TYR A 38 -49.31 -10.06 9.30
C TYR A 38 -50.80 -9.98 8.99
N SER A 39 -51.35 -8.78 8.94
CA SER A 39 -52.71 -8.56 8.44
C SER A 39 -52.83 -7.28 7.65
N THR A 40 -53.47 -7.36 6.50
CA THR A 40 -53.89 -6.20 5.72
C THR A 40 -55.25 -5.65 6.18
N THR A 41 -55.91 -6.32 7.14
CA THR A 41 -57.23 -5.93 7.63
C THR A 41 -57.10 -4.82 8.67
N VAL A 42 -57.59 -3.64 8.30
CA VAL A 42 -57.63 -2.48 9.19
C VAL A 42 -58.66 -2.72 10.30
N GLY A 43 -58.24 -2.58 11.56
CA GLY A 43 -59.13 -2.67 12.72
C GLY A 43 -59.53 -4.10 13.09
N ALA A 44 -58.66 -5.08 12.83
CA ALA A 44 -58.81 -6.46 13.29
C ALA A 44 -59.11 -6.52 14.79
N VAL A 45 -60.10 -7.31 15.18
CA VAL A 45 -60.55 -7.45 16.59
C VAL A 45 -60.19 -8.80 17.21
N ASP A 46 -59.69 -9.73 16.39
CA ASP A 46 -59.24 -11.06 16.79
C ASP A 46 -58.14 -11.54 15.81
N SER A 47 -57.58 -12.73 16.07
CA SER A 47 -56.50 -13.32 15.27
C SER A 47 -56.95 -13.88 13.92
N SER A 48 -58.24 -13.86 13.58
CA SER A 48 -58.76 -14.52 12.36
C SER A 48 -58.24 -13.88 11.08
N SER A 49 -57.89 -12.60 11.12
CA SER A 49 -57.32 -11.87 9.99
C SER A 49 -55.78 -11.93 9.93
N CYS A 50 -55.13 -12.62 10.86
CA CYS A 50 -53.68 -12.75 10.91
C CYS A 50 -53.22 -13.91 10.01
N LEU A 51 -52.52 -13.57 8.95
CA LEU A 51 -51.91 -14.50 8.01
C LEU A 51 -50.48 -14.77 8.44
N ALA A 52 -50.07 -16.03 8.44
CA ALA A 52 -48.68 -16.38 8.68
C ALA A 52 -47.78 -15.81 7.58
N CYS A 53 -46.57 -15.40 7.95
CA CYS A 53 -45.57 -14.97 6.99
C CYS A 53 -45.30 -16.11 5.99
N PRO A 54 -45.35 -15.83 4.67
CA PRO A 54 -45.00 -16.81 3.65
C PRO A 54 -43.53 -17.24 3.78
N GLU A 55 -43.20 -18.37 3.18
CA GLU A 55 -41.82 -18.85 3.07
C GLU A 55 -40.90 -17.76 2.48
N GLY A 56 -39.65 -17.71 2.92
CA GLY A 56 -38.73 -16.64 2.48
C GLY A 56 -38.97 -15.28 3.13
N THR A 57 -39.96 -15.16 4.03
CA THR A 57 -40.24 -13.93 4.76
C THR A 57 -40.36 -14.17 6.25
N TYR A 58 -40.15 -13.13 7.05
CA TYR A 58 -40.28 -13.20 8.50
C TYR A 58 -40.82 -11.91 9.11
N MET A 59 -41.29 -11.99 10.35
CA MET A 59 -41.70 -10.79 11.11
C MET A 59 -41.48 -10.96 12.61
N SER A 60 -40.67 -10.09 13.20
CA SER A 60 -40.42 -10.09 14.64
C SER A 60 -41.36 -9.18 15.44
N SER A 61 -41.99 -8.18 14.79
CA SER A 61 -42.89 -7.24 15.46
C SER A 61 -44.36 -7.65 15.36
N SER A 62 -45.11 -7.44 16.43
CA SER A 62 -46.57 -7.60 16.42
C SER A 62 -47.26 -6.48 15.62
N GLY A 63 -48.43 -6.78 15.06
CA GLY A 63 -49.27 -5.82 14.33
C GLY A 63 -48.74 -5.49 12.94
N SER A 64 -47.85 -6.29 12.34
CA SER A 64 -47.36 -5.95 11.01
C SER A 64 -48.44 -6.07 9.93
N THR A 65 -48.34 -5.22 8.89
CA THR A 65 -49.20 -5.27 7.70
C THR A 65 -48.61 -6.07 6.55
N SER A 66 -47.32 -6.43 6.63
CA SER A 66 -46.59 -7.25 5.68
C SER A 66 -45.41 -7.94 6.37
N CYS A 67 -44.85 -9.01 5.78
CA CYS A 67 -43.62 -9.64 6.29
C CYS A 67 -42.38 -9.06 5.59
N LYS A 68 -41.22 -9.14 6.28
CA LYS A 68 -39.94 -8.69 5.74
C LYS A 68 -39.30 -9.80 4.91
N PRO A 69 -38.72 -9.51 3.75
CA PRO A 69 -37.96 -10.50 3.00
C PRO A 69 -36.74 -10.93 3.80
N VAL A 70 -36.38 -12.21 3.69
CA VAL A 70 -35.12 -12.73 4.22
C VAL A 70 -33.96 -12.20 3.35
N PRO A 71 -32.89 -11.65 3.96
CA PRO A 71 -31.71 -11.23 3.21
C PRO A 71 -30.94 -12.44 2.66
N GLU A 72 -30.13 -12.23 1.63
CA GLU A 72 -29.22 -13.25 1.08
C GLU A 72 -28.31 -13.83 2.19
N GLY A 73 -27.85 -15.07 2.00
CA GLY A 73 -27.11 -15.83 3.00
C GLY A 73 -27.96 -16.33 4.17
N SER A 74 -29.26 -16.01 4.21
CA SER A 74 -30.19 -16.48 5.24
C SER A 74 -31.39 -17.19 4.63
N TYR A 75 -32.06 -18.00 5.44
CA TYR A 75 -33.30 -18.66 5.08
C TYR A 75 -34.36 -18.46 6.18
N ALA A 76 -35.63 -18.49 5.79
CA ALA A 76 -36.75 -18.69 6.72
C ALA A 76 -37.57 -19.88 6.25
N LEU A 77 -37.60 -20.94 7.07
CA LEU A 77 -38.23 -22.22 6.74
C LEU A 77 -39.65 -22.06 6.18
N ALA A 78 -39.98 -22.92 5.23
CA ALA A 78 -41.28 -22.99 4.56
C ALA A 78 -42.48 -23.29 5.49
N SER A 79 -42.23 -23.62 6.77
CA SER A 79 -43.29 -23.71 7.78
C SER A 79 -43.74 -22.31 8.18
N LEU A 80 -44.68 -21.77 7.40
CA LEU A 80 -45.47 -20.55 7.61
C LEU A 80 -45.35 -19.93 9.02
N GLY A 81 -44.90 -18.69 9.07
CA GLY A 81 -44.92 -17.88 10.28
C GLY A 81 -43.57 -17.63 10.96
N ALA A 82 -42.50 -17.50 10.18
CA ALA A 82 -41.17 -17.24 10.73
C ALA A 82 -41.11 -15.89 11.48
N VAL A 83 -40.59 -15.94 12.70
CA VAL A 83 -40.38 -14.73 13.54
C VAL A 83 -39.01 -14.09 13.31
N ALA A 84 -38.09 -14.83 12.71
CA ALA A 84 -36.71 -14.43 12.41
C ALA A 84 -36.19 -15.22 11.19
N SER A 85 -35.18 -14.67 10.53
CA SER A 85 -34.35 -15.39 9.56
C SER A 85 -33.22 -16.14 10.27
N SER A 86 -32.80 -17.26 9.71
CA SER A 86 -31.62 -18.02 10.17
C SER A 86 -30.54 -17.96 9.09
N LEU A 87 -29.29 -17.75 9.49
CA LEU A 87 -28.17 -17.81 8.55
C LEU A 87 -28.02 -19.23 8.01
N CYS A 88 -27.62 -19.35 6.74
CA CYS A 88 -27.27 -20.64 6.17
C CYS A 88 -26.13 -21.26 6.98
N PRO A 89 -26.30 -22.50 7.49
CA PRO A 89 -25.23 -23.19 8.20
C PRO A 89 -24.06 -23.50 7.26
N SER A 90 -22.89 -23.74 7.84
CA SER A 90 -21.70 -24.12 7.08
C SER A 90 -21.94 -25.35 6.19
N GLY A 91 -21.40 -25.30 4.97
CA GLY A 91 -21.65 -26.29 3.92
C GLY A 91 -22.93 -26.03 3.11
N THR A 92 -23.65 -24.95 3.40
CA THR A 92 -24.81 -24.49 2.63
C THR A 92 -24.75 -22.99 2.37
N TYR A 93 -25.42 -22.53 1.33
CA TYR A 93 -25.41 -21.12 0.93
C TYR A 93 -26.73 -20.72 0.28
N THR A 94 -26.96 -19.42 0.15
CA THR A 94 -28.00 -18.89 -0.73
C THR A 94 -27.63 -17.48 -1.17
N ASP A 95 -27.66 -17.27 -2.48
CA ASP A 95 -27.43 -16.01 -3.19
C ASP A 95 -28.75 -15.26 -3.47
N GLU A 96 -29.88 -15.84 -3.07
CA GLU A 96 -31.21 -15.31 -3.35
C GLU A 96 -31.82 -14.66 -2.10
N SER A 97 -32.37 -13.46 -2.28
CA SER A 97 -33.29 -12.89 -1.30
C SER A 97 -34.59 -13.68 -1.26
N GLU A 98 -35.27 -13.68 -0.11
CA GLU A 98 -36.51 -14.46 0.11
C GLU A 98 -36.31 -15.98 0.02
N SER A 99 -35.09 -16.45 0.32
CA SER A 99 -34.82 -17.88 0.38
C SER A 99 -35.48 -18.54 1.58
N PHE A 100 -36.06 -19.73 1.35
CA PHE A 100 -36.62 -20.60 2.39
C PHE A 100 -35.79 -21.86 2.63
N VAL A 101 -34.75 -22.07 1.83
CA VAL A 101 -33.87 -23.23 1.88
C VAL A 101 -32.48 -22.86 1.40
N CYS A 102 -31.45 -23.32 2.12
CA CYS A 102 -30.08 -23.15 1.66
C CYS A 102 -29.72 -24.25 0.65
N LYS A 103 -29.03 -23.87 -0.42
CA LYS A 103 -28.42 -24.77 -1.40
C LYS A 103 -27.22 -25.44 -0.72
N SER A 104 -27.06 -26.75 -0.86
CA SER A 104 -25.89 -27.45 -0.33
C SER A 104 -24.69 -27.28 -1.26
N CYS A 105 -23.49 -27.14 -0.69
CA CYS A 105 -22.26 -27.22 -1.47
C CYS A 105 -22.06 -28.65 -1.99
N SER A 106 -21.66 -28.77 -3.26
CA SER A 106 -21.38 -30.06 -3.88
C SER A 106 -20.03 -30.61 -3.38
N THR A 107 -20.08 -31.71 -2.64
CA THR A 107 -18.90 -32.54 -2.34
C THR A 107 -18.82 -33.65 -3.38
N MET A 108 -18.51 -33.31 -4.63
CA MET A 108 -18.23 -34.36 -5.60
C MET A 108 -16.89 -34.98 -5.17
N ASN A 109 -16.83 -36.27 -4.82
CA ASN A 109 -15.60 -36.98 -4.42
C ASN A 109 -15.19 -36.81 -2.94
N GLU A 110 -14.53 -37.84 -2.38
CA GLU A 110 -13.91 -37.87 -1.03
C GLU A 110 -12.84 -36.77 -0.81
N PHE A 111 -12.52 -36.00 -1.86
CA PHE A 111 -11.44 -35.02 -1.93
C PHE A 111 -11.85 -33.63 -2.41
N LEU A 112 -13.13 -33.35 -2.73
CA LEU A 112 -13.52 -31.97 -3.07
C LEU A 112 -14.03 -31.21 -1.85
N THR A 113 -13.40 -30.06 -1.68
CA THR A 113 -13.28 -29.32 -0.45
C THR A 113 -14.07 -28.02 -0.49
N SER A 114 -15.33 -28.06 -0.92
CA SER A 114 -16.17 -26.86 -0.90
C SER A 114 -16.84 -26.72 0.48
N GLU A 115 -16.48 -25.67 1.21
CA GLU A 115 -17.14 -25.27 2.44
C GLU A 115 -17.80 -23.91 2.28
N SER A 116 -18.70 -23.59 3.19
CA SER A 116 -19.25 -22.24 3.28
C SER A 116 -19.23 -21.80 4.73
N LEU A 117 -19.00 -20.52 4.97
CA LEU A 117 -19.14 -19.95 6.32
C LEU A 117 -20.62 -19.72 6.63
N ASN A 118 -20.91 -19.49 7.91
CA ASN A 118 -22.26 -19.18 8.35
C ASN A 118 -22.75 -17.90 7.65
N GLY A 119 -23.86 -17.98 6.92
CA GLY A 119 -24.36 -16.85 6.14
C GLY A 119 -23.73 -16.65 4.77
N SER A 120 -23.01 -17.64 4.24
CA SER A 120 -22.34 -17.50 2.95
C SER A 120 -23.33 -17.34 1.79
N LEU A 121 -22.95 -16.50 0.83
CA LEU A 121 -23.66 -16.32 -0.43
C LEU A 121 -23.28 -17.38 -1.46
N ALA A 122 -22.21 -18.13 -1.22
CA ALA A 122 -21.69 -19.10 -2.16
C ALA A 122 -20.76 -20.15 -1.51
N CYS A 123 -20.43 -21.20 -2.24
CA CYS A 123 -19.44 -22.21 -1.82
C CYS A 123 -18.02 -21.72 -2.09
N VAL A 124 -17.09 -22.08 -1.21
CA VAL A 124 -15.68 -21.71 -1.34
C VAL A 124 -14.79 -22.92 -1.11
N CYS A 125 -13.62 -22.96 -1.73
CA CYS A 125 -12.64 -24.01 -1.44
C CYS A 125 -12.08 -23.87 -0.03
N MET A 126 -11.84 -24.99 0.67
CA MET A 126 -11.11 -25.03 1.94
C MET A 126 -9.66 -24.57 1.75
N ALA A 127 -8.96 -24.35 2.87
CA ALA A 127 -7.52 -24.10 2.86
C ALA A 127 -6.75 -25.23 2.13
N SER A 128 -5.62 -24.86 1.51
CA SER A 128 -4.80 -25.70 0.61
C SER A 128 -5.42 -25.98 -0.77
N TYR A 129 -6.57 -25.39 -1.08
CA TYR A 129 -7.19 -25.46 -2.40
C TYR A 129 -7.60 -24.07 -2.88
N TYR A 130 -7.72 -23.90 -4.20
CA TYR A 130 -8.25 -22.68 -4.81
C TYR A 130 -9.34 -23.00 -5.84
N MET A 131 -10.19 -22.01 -6.08
CA MET A 131 -11.21 -22.07 -7.12
C MET A 131 -10.70 -21.43 -8.42
N PRO A 132 -10.69 -22.17 -9.55
CA PRO A 132 -10.35 -21.61 -10.86
C PRO A 132 -11.40 -20.61 -11.33
N THR A 133 -11.02 -19.35 -11.56
CA THR A 133 -11.96 -18.31 -12.05
C THR A 133 -12.46 -18.53 -13.48
N ASN A 134 -11.89 -19.49 -14.22
CA ASN A 134 -12.33 -19.89 -15.55
C ASN A 134 -13.50 -20.90 -15.53
N LEU A 135 -13.98 -21.27 -14.34
CA LEU A 135 -15.19 -22.07 -14.14
C LEU A 135 -16.30 -21.12 -13.68
N SER A 136 -17.40 -21.09 -14.43
CA SER A 136 -18.54 -20.22 -14.11
C SER A 136 -19.35 -20.81 -12.95
N TRP A 137 -19.74 -19.97 -11.99
CA TRP A 137 -20.61 -20.28 -10.85
C TRP A 137 -21.99 -20.90 -11.21
N ASP A 138 -22.32 -20.98 -12.51
CA ASP A 138 -23.60 -21.44 -13.04
C ASP A 138 -23.59 -22.88 -13.61
N SER A 139 -22.43 -23.56 -13.66
CA SER A 139 -22.35 -24.90 -14.25
C SER A 139 -22.51 -26.06 -13.25
N GLY A 140 -22.58 -25.77 -11.94
CA GLY A 140 -22.66 -26.80 -10.90
C GLY A 140 -21.35 -27.60 -10.72
N ASP A 141 -20.26 -27.13 -11.30
CA ASP A 141 -18.92 -27.71 -11.23
C ASP A 141 -18.03 -26.84 -10.33
N ASP A 142 -18.37 -26.77 -9.03
CA ASP A 142 -17.53 -26.16 -8.00
C ASP A 142 -16.29 -27.05 -7.76
N VAL A 143 -15.36 -27.03 -8.71
CA VAL A 143 -14.13 -27.84 -8.67
C VAL A 143 -13.02 -27.04 -8.02
N CYS A 144 -12.56 -27.52 -6.87
CA CYS A 144 -11.39 -27.01 -6.19
C CYS A 144 -10.13 -27.71 -6.69
N GLU A 145 -9.07 -26.94 -6.97
CA GLU A 145 -7.75 -27.44 -7.34
C GLU A 145 -6.77 -27.28 -6.18
N GLU A 146 -5.77 -28.16 -6.09
CA GLU A 146 -4.72 -28.08 -5.07
C GLU A 146 -3.91 -26.79 -5.22
N CYS A 147 -3.52 -26.19 -4.09
CA CYS A 147 -2.73 -24.97 -4.10
C CYS A 147 -1.41 -25.14 -4.86
N VAL A 148 -1.06 -24.14 -5.67
CA VAL A 148 0.20 -24.17 -6.43
C VAL A 148 1.42 -24.02 -5.51
N ASP A 149 2.54 -24.54 -5.97
CA ASP A 149 3.82 -24.40 -5.27
C ASP A 149 4.18 -22.92 -5.06
N ASN A 150 4.78 -22.64 -3.90
CA ASN A 150 5.21 -21.29 -3.49
C ASN A 150 4.07 -20.25 -3.41
N ALA A 151 2.87 -20.74 -3.15
CA ALA A 151 1.70 -19.93 -2.83
C ALA A 151 1.03 -20.38 -1.54
N VAL A 152 0.17 -19.51 -1.00
CA VAL A 152 -0.68 -19.78 0.14
C VAL A 152 -2.13 -19.65 -0.30
N CYS A 153 -2.87 -20.74 -0.16
CA CYS A 153 -4.31 -20.79 -0.41
C CYS A 153 -5.05 -20.97 0.92
N LEU A 154 -5.64 -19.89 1.41
CA LEU A 154 -6.61 -19.92 2.50
C LEU A 154 -8.00 -20.33 1.97
N ALA A 155 -8.95 -20.61 2.86
CA ALA A 155 -10.31 -20.90 2.44
C ALA A 155 -10.89 -19.71 1.63
N GLY A 156 -11.53 -19.98 0.49
CA GLY A 156 -12.01 -18.97 -0.45
C GLY A 156 -10.97 -18.39 -1.39
N THR A 157 -9.77 -18.96 -1.45
CA THR A 157 -8.78 -18.55 -2.44
C THR A 157 -9.28 -18.87 -3.86
N THR A 158 -9.06 -17.92 -4.77
CA THR A 158 -9.27 -18.07 -6.21
C THR A 158 -7.93 -17.94 -6.91
N THR A 159 -7.85 -18.29 -8.20
CA THR A 159 -6.66 -18.02 -9.04
C THR A 159 -6.15 -16.59 -8.88
N VAL A 160 -7.07 -15.62 -8.86
CA VAL A 160 -6.79 -14.18 -8.78
C VAL A 160 -6.30 -13.78 -7.39
N THR A 161 -6.98 -14.25 -6.33
CA THR A 161 -6.71 -13.85 -4.94
C THR A 161 -5.60 -14.64 -4.26
N LEU A 162 -4.96 -15.56 -4.99
CA LEU A 162 -3.86 -16.37 -4.49
C LEU A 162 -2.69 -15.51 -3.99
N ASP A 163 -2.22 -15.85 -2.79
CA ASP A 163 -1.14 -15.16 -2.09
C ASP A 163 0.20 -15.83 -2.41
N VAL A 164 1.12 -15.09 -3.03
CA VAL A 164 2.43 -15.60 -3.42
C VAL A 164 3.39 -15.44 -2.24
N VAL A 165 4.14 -16.49 -1.89
CA VAL A 165 5.08 -16.40 -0.77
C VAL A 165 6.21 -15.41 -1.05
N LYS A 166 6.85 -14.90 0.01
CA LYS A 166 7.97 -13.96 -0.11
C LYS A 166 9.10 -14.55 -0.96
N GLY A 167 9.72 -13.70 -1.76
CA GLY A 167 10.78 -14.09 -2.68
C GLY A 167 10.31 -14.70 -4.01
N PHE A 168 9.00 -14.83 -4.20
CA PHE A 168 8.40 -15.28 -5.44
C PHE A 168 7.54 -14.18 -6.07
N TRP A 169 7.26 -14.38 -7.35
CA TRP A 169 6.59 -13.41 -8.22
C TRP A 169 5.76 -14.15 -9.27
N ARG A 170 4.64 -13.56 -9.66
CA ARG A 170 3.87 -14.01 -10.83
C ARG A 170 3.52 -12.85 -11.74
N THR A 171 3.33 -13.17 -13.01
CA THR A 171 3.24 -12.19 -14.10
C THR A 171 1.90 -11.46 -14.17
N TRP A 172 0.80 -12.14 -13.84
CA TRP A 172 -0.54 -11.57 -13.71
C TRP A 172 -1.32 -12.33 -12.63
N ALA A 173 -2.45 -11.77 -12.19
CA ALA A 173 -3.21 -12.30 -11.05
C ALA A 173 -3.83 -13.68 -11.33
N GLU A 174 -4.16 -14.00 -12.57
CA GLU A 174 -4.67 -15.32 -12.98
C GLU A 174 -3.56 -16.33 -13.30
N SER A 175 -2.29 -15.93 -13.25
CA SER A 175 -1.18 -16.83 -13.56
C SER A 175 -0.95 -17.80 -12.41
N LEU A 176 -0.91 -19.08 -12.74
CA LEU A 176 -0.54 -20.17 -11.82
C LEU A 176 0.98 -20.45 -11.83
N GLU A 177 1.72 -19.79 -12.72
CA GLU A 177 3.18 -19.90 -12.79
C GLU A 177 3.81 -18.93 -11.79
N VAL A 178 4.23 -19.47 -10.65
CA VAL A 178 4.92 -18.74 -9.57
C VAL A 178 6.42 -18.93 -9.72
N LEU A 179 7.15 -17.83 -9.92
CA LEU A 179 8.57 -17.82 -10.24
C LEU A 179 9.40 -17.24 -9.08
N GLU A 180 10.57 -17.81 -8.84
CA GLU A 180 11.53 -17.28 -7.85
C GLU A 180 12.21 -16.01 -8.36
N CYS A 181 12.41 -15.05 -7.47
CA CYS A 181 13.07 -13.79 -7.81
C CYS A 181 14.60 -13.87 -7.69
N PRO A 182 15.36 -13.12 -8.51
CA PRO A 182 16.83 -13.16 -8.50
C PRO A 182 17.49 -12.86 -7.14
N LEU A 183 16.85 -12.02 -6.32
CA LEU A 183 17.29 -11.71 -4.95
C LEU A 183 16.39 -12.31 -3.87
N GLY A 184 15.54 -13.27 -4.24
CA GLY A 184 14.52 -13.85 -3.37
C GLY A 184 13.72 -12.75 -2.66
N GLU A 185 13.59 -12.90 -1.33
CA GLU A 185 12.85 -11.97 -0.46
C GLU A 185 13.37 -10.53 -0.49
N GLY A 186 14.60 -10.30 -0.96
CA GLY A 186 15.20 -8.97 -1.08
C GLY A 186 14.57 -8.14 -2.20
N ALA A 187 14.20 -8.77 -3.33
CA ALA A 187 13.52 -8.10 -4.44
C ALA A 187 12.00 -8.25 -4.37
N CYS A 188 11.50 -9.41 -3.95
CA CYS A 188 10.08 -9.74 -4.00
C CYS A 188 9.48 -9.87 -2.61
N SER A 189 8.50 -9.03 -2.32
CA SER A 189 7.70 -9.08 -1.09
C SER A 189 6.70 -10.23 -1.07
N GLY A 190 6.43 -10.87 -2.21
CA GLY A 190 5.26 -11.75 -2.35
C GLY A 190 3.96 -10.96 -2.14
N GLY A 191 2.88 -11.64 -1.73
CA GLY A 191 1.59 -11.05 -1.45
C GLY A 191 0.51 -11.43 -2.47
N THR A 192 -0.64 -10.75 -2.38
CA THR A 192 -1.71 -10.83 -3.38
C THR A 192 -1.66 -9.62 -4.31
N ASN A 193 -1.97 -9.80 -5.60
CA ASN A 193 -2.11 -8.67 -6.53
C ASN A 193 -3.45 -7.94 -6.45
N VAL A 194 -4.30 -8.32 -5.51
CA VAL A 194 -5.65 -7.80 -5.39
C VAL A 194 -5.64 -6.79 -4.26
N THR A 195 -5.65 -5.50 -4.61
CA THR A 195 -5.97 -4.46 -3.63
C THR A 195 -7.45 -4.58 -3.23
N ASP A 196 -7.86 -3.96 -2.11
CA ASP A 196 -9.24 -3.94 -1.60
C ASP A 196 -10.30 -3.47 -2.63
N ALA A 197 -9.89 -2.97 -3.80
CA ALA A 197 -10.74 -2.55 -4.91
C ALA A 197 -10.98 -3.64 -5.99
N GLY A 198 -10.46 -4.87 -5.85
CA GLY A 198 -10.76 -6.01 -6.73
C GLY A 198 -10.32 -5.86 -8.20
N VAL A 199 -9.55 -4.82 -8.51
CA VAL A 199 -9.14 -4.45 -9.87
C VAL A 199 -7.75 -3.83 -9.75
N CYS A 200 -6.79 -4.25 -10.59
CA CYS A 200 -5.50 -3.57 -10.70
C CYS A 200 -5.76 -2.07 -10.93
N PRO A 201 -5.46 -1.21 -9.95
CA PRO A 201 -5.95 0.15 -10.00
C PRO A 201 -5.10 0.93 -11.00
N TRP A 202 -5.76 1.40 -12.05
CA TRP A 202 -5.47 2.61 -12.81
C TRP A 202 -4.78 2.47 -14.18
N THR A 203 -5.57 2.80 -15.19
CA THR A 203 -5.18 3.50 -16.41
C THR A 203 -4.69 4.93 -16.11
N ASN A 204 -3.54 5.13 -15.45
CA ASN A 204 -2.95 6.46 -15.35
C ASN A 204 -2.10 6.78 -16.59
N LYS A 205 -2.61 7.69 -17.44
CA LYS A 205 -2.06 8.19 -18.72
C LYS A 205 -0.57 8.62 -18.73
N TYR A 206 0.11 8.69 -17.59
CA TYR A 206 1.50 9.13 -17.46
C TYR A 206 2.50 8.03 -17.02
N LYS A 207 2.02 6.80 -16.81
CA LYS A 207 2.84 5.58 -16.76
C LYS A 207 2.25 4.62 -17.79
N GLY A 208 3.09 3.92 -18.55
CA GLY A 208 2.65 2.91 -19.52
C GLY A 208 1.82 1.78 -18.88
N PRO A 209 1.44 0.71 -19.61
CA PRO A 209 0.62 -0.37 -19.06
C PRO A 209 1.21 -0.85 -17.73
N ALA A 210 0.49 -0.60 -16.63
CA ALA A 210 0.95 -0.92 -15.29
C ALA A 210 0.77 -2.42 -15.07
N TRP A 211 1.87 -3.11 -14.84
CA TRP A 211 1.87 -4.54 -14.60
C TRP A 211 1.49 -4.74 -13.14
N CYS A 212 0.35 -5.40 -12.90
CA CYS A 212 -0.07 -5.93 -11.60
C CYS A 212 1.15 -6.54 -10.85
N ALA A 213 2.03 -7.23 -11.59
CA ALA A 213 3.33 -7.74 -11.16
C ALA A 213 4.22 -6.84 -10.26
N ASP A 214 4.13 -5.51 -10.35
CA ASP A 214 4.94 -4.61 -9.51
C ASP A 214 4.54 -4.64 -8.02
N ASP A 215 3.31 -5.07 -7.70
CA ASP A 215 2.82 -5.17 -6.31
C ASP A 215 3.52 -6.29 -5.52
N TYR A 216 4.16 -7.23 -6.20
CA TYR A 216 5.03 -8.24 -5.57
C TYR A 216 6.44 -7.71 -5.28
N CYS A 217 6.77 -6.50 -5.74
CA CYS A 217 8.12 -5.96 -5.64
C CYS A 217 8.30 -5.14 -4.37
N ASN A 218 9.44 -5.35 -3.72
CA ASN A 218 9.88 -4.48 -2.64
C ASN A 218 10.13 -3.06 -3.16
N ARG A 219 10.11 -2.11 -2.23
CA ARG A 219 10.42 -0.70 -2.52
C ARG A 219 11.78 -0.58 -3.22
N GLY A 220 11.79 0.08 -4.36
CA GLY A 220 13.00 0.28 -5.17
C GLY A 220 13.07 -0.62 -6.40
N TYR A 221 12.26 -1.67 -6.45
CA TYR A 221 12.21 -2.67 -7.52
C TYR A 221 10.91 -2.58 -8.33
N THR A 222 10.94 -3.04 -9.58
CA THR A 222 9.82 -3.08 -10.55
C THR A 222 10.14 -4.05 -11.68
N GLY A 223 9.15 -4.35 -12.53
CA GLY A 223 9.26 -5.15 -13.73
C GLY A 223 9.23 -6.65 -13.47
N PRO A 224 9.46 -7.46 -14.51
CA PRO A 224 9.50 -8.92 -14.39
C PRO A 224 10.49 -9.38 -13.33
N LEU A 225 10.03 -10.26 -12.44
CA LEU A 225 10.80 -10.78 -11.29
C LEU A 225 11.38 -9.70 -10.37
N CYS A 226 10.82 -8.49 -10.41
CA CYS A 226 11.33 -7.34 -9.66
C CYS A 226 12.82 -7.06 -9.94
N ALA A 227 13.29 -7.35 -11.16
CA ALA A 227 14.70 -7.27 -11.51
C ALA A 227 15.16 -5.87 -11.97
N VAL A 228 14.25 -4.89 -12.02
CA VAL A 228 14.53 -3.54 -12.52
C VAL A 228 14.41 -2.54 -11.38
N CYS A 229 15.34 -1.58 -11.29
CA CYS A 229 15.23 -0.51 -10.32
C CYS A 229 14.26 0.58 -10.79
N VAL A 230 13.40 1.05 -9.88
CA VAL A 230 12.52 2.20 -10.15
C VAL A 230 13.35 3.49 -10.30
N LYS A 231 12.77 4.51 -10.92
CA LYS A 231 13.42 5.82 -11.06
C LYS A 231 13.80 6.39 -9.69
N GLY A 232 15.04 6.86 -9.57
CA GLY A 232 15.61 7.37 -8.32
C GLY A 232 16.41 6.33 -7.54
N TYR A 233 16.50 5.11 -8.06
CA TYR A 233 17.39 4.06 -7.58
C TYR A 233 18.39 3.69 -8.67
N PHE A 234 19.55 3.17 -8.28
CA PHE A 234 20.54 2.56 -9.18
C PHE A 234 20.79 1.11 -8.75
N SER A 235 21.12 0.27 -9.73
CA SER A 235 21.44 -1.14 -9.50
C SER A 235 22.92 -1.27 -9.14
N THR A 236 23.22 -1.96 -8.05
CA THR A 236 24.59 -2.36 -7.69
C THR A 236 25.03 -3.56 -8.55
N PHE A 237 26.30 -3.96 -8.45
CA PHE A 237 26.80 -5.15 -9.16
C PHE A 237 26.03 -6.43 -8.77
N ASP A 238 25.57 -6.51 -7.53
CA ASP A 238 24.80 -7.64 -7.02
C ASP A 238 23.30 -7.54 -7.36
N GLY A 239 22.88 -6.55 -8.17
CA GLY A 239 21.49 -6.37 -8.58
C GLY A 239 20.60 -5.69 -7.54
N ILE A 240 21.17 -5.19 -6.43
CA ILE A 240 20.43 -4.51 -5.36
C ILE A 240 20.09 -3.09 -5.81
N CYS A 241 18.84 -2.67 -5.61
CA CYS A 241 18.41 -1.31 -5.94
C CYS A 241 18.60 -0.38 -4.75
N GLU A 242 19.58 0.51 -4.84
CA GLU A 242 19.86 1.53 -3.82
C GLU A 242 19.40 2.91 -4.26
N LEU A 243 18.99 3.75 -3.31
CA LEU A 243 18.60 5.13 -3.60
C LEU A 243 19.79 5.87 -4.22
N CYS A 244 19.56 6.54 -5.35
CA CYS A 244 20.51 7.50 -5.86
C CYS A 244 20.80 8.50 -4.73
N PRO A 245 22.07 8.79 -4.40
CA PRO A 245 22.37 9.83 -3.45
C PRO A 245 21.65 11.09 -3.92
N ALA A 246 20.75 11.62 -3.09
CA ALA A 246 20.24 12.97 -3.30
C ALA A 246 21.49 13.79 -3.51
N SER A 247 21.62 14.42 -4.69
CA SER A 247 22.81 15.19 -5.04
C SER A 247 23.16 15.99 -3.80
N SER A 248 24.20 15.55 -3.07
CA SER A 248 24.77 16.31 -1.98
C SER A 248 24.96 17.70 -2.54
N ASP A 249 24.73 18.73 -1.74
CA ASP A 249 24.98 20.14 -2.03
C ASP A 249 26.40 20.36 -2.59
N GLY A 250 26.63 19.88 -3.79
CA GLY A 250 27.82 19.99 -4.59
C GLY A 250 27.63 21.35 -5.19
N LEU A 251 28.42 22.29 -4.65
CA LEU A 251 28.62 23.60 -5.25
C LEU A 251 28.56 23.43 -6.76
N SER A 252 27.66 24.17 -7.40
CA SER A 252 27.44 24.11 -8.85
C SER A 252 28.79 24.17 -9.56
N VAL A 253 28.91 23.59 -10.76
CA VAL A 253 30.16 23.62 -11.54
C VAL A 253 30.76 25.05 -11.59
N LEU A 254 29.90 26.07 -11.60
CA LEU A 254 30.27 27.48 -11.55
C LEU A 254 30.94 27.89 -10.22
N GLU A 255 30.44 27.41 -9.09
CA GLU A 255 31.02 27.66 -7.77
C GLU A 255 32.37 26.96 -7.57
N GLN A 256 32.58 25.77 -8.17
CA GLN A 256 33.90 25.13 -8.18
C GLN A 256 34.92 25.92 -9.02
N PHE A 257 34.50 26.46 -10.18
CA PHE A 257 35.37 27.31 -11.00
C PHE A 257 35.77 28.61 -10.29
N LEU A 258 34.84 29.23 -9.54
CA LEU A 258 35.14 30.44 -8.77
C LEU A 258 36.20 30.18 -7.69
N ILE A 259 36.10 29.07 -6.95
CA ILE A 259 37.07 28.71 -5.90
C ILE A 259 38.47 28.51 -6.50
N ILE A 260 38.57 27.79 -7.63
CA ILE A 260 39.85 27.56 -8.33
C ILE A 260 40.43 28.88 -8.84
N ALA A 261 39.60 29.75 -9.42
CA ALA A 261 40.02 31.06 -9.93
C ALA A 261 40.55 31.96 -8.80
N PHE A 262 39.84 32.05 -7.67
CA PHE A 262 40.30 32.82 -6.50
C PHE A 262 41.59 32.24 -5.90
N GLY A 263 41.71 30.91 -5.84
CA GLY A 263 42.94 30.24 -5.39
C GLY A 263 44.14 30.57 -6.27
N ALA A 264 43.98 30.52 -7.59
CA ALA A 264 45.05 30.86 -8.54
C ALA A 264 45.47 32.34 -8.43
N LEU A 265 44.50 33.24 -8.25
CA LEU A 265 44.75 34.67 -8.09
C LEU A 265 45.49 34.98 -6.78
N ALA A 266 45.14 34.29 -5.69
CA ALA A 266 45.85 34.40 -4.42
C ALA A 266 47.30 33.90 -4.52
N VAL A 267 47.54 32.78 -5.20
CA VAL A 267 48.91 32.27 -5.44
C VAL A 267 49.73 33.24 -6.28
N LEU A 268 49.15 33.79 -7.35
CA LEU A 268 49.82 34.81 -8.16
C LEU A 268 50.20 36.04 -7.33
N LEU A 269 49.29 36.50 -6.46
CA LEU A 269 49.54 37.65 -5.59
C LEU A 269 50.67 37.34 -4.58
N ILE A 270 50.69 36.14 -4.00
CA ILE A 270 51.79 35.69 -3.14
C ILE A 270 53.11 35.66 -3.91
N VAL A 271 53.14 35.12 -5.13
CA VAL A 271 54.34 35.07 -5.97
C VAL A 271 54.84 36.49 -6.27
N VAL A 272 53.94 37.42 -6.63
CA VAL A 272 54.30 38.83 -6.86
C VAL A 272 54.86 39.47 -5.60
N LEU A 273 54.26 39.22 -4.43
CA LEU A 273 54.77 39.73 -3.15
C LEU A 273 56.16 39.15 -2.81
N VAL A 274 56.39 37.87 -3.10
CA VAL A 274 57.70 37.22 -2.93
C VAL A 274 58.73 37.82 -3.88
N ILE A 275 58.40 37.99 -5.16
CA ILE A 275 59.28 38.64 -6.15
C ILE A 275 59.58 40.07 -5.73
N HIS A 276 58.58 40.84 -5.30
CA HIS A 276 58.77 42.20 -4.82
C HIS A 276 59.69 42.24 -3.59
N LYS A 277 59.50 41.32 -2.63
CA LYS A 277 60.37 41.18 -1.46
C LYS A 277 61.80 40.77 -1.84
N MET A 278 61.97 39.89 -2.83
CA MET A 278 63.28 39.49 -3.35
C MET A 278 63.98 40.63 -4.09
N ASN A 279 63.27 41.38 -4.92
CA ASN A 279 63.80 42.54 -5.64
C ASN A 279 64.14 43.69 -4.68
N CYS A 280 63.35 43.90 -3.63
CA CYS A 280 63.64 44.89 -2.58
C CYS A 280 64.91 44.52 -1.80
N LYS A 281 65.09 43.23 -1.44
CA LYS A 281 66.34 42.75 -0.85
C LYS A 281 67.55 42.93 -1.77
N ARG A 282 67.37 42.72 -3.08
CA ARG A 282 68.44 42.90 -4.07
C ARG A 282 68.81 44.39 -4.25
N ALA A 283 67.84 45.29 -4.25
CA ALA A 283 68.08 46.74 -4.32
C ALA A 283 68.82 47.30 -3.08
N VAL A 284 68.51 46.78 -1.88
CA VAL A 284 69.24 47.14 -0.65
C VAL A 284 70.69 46.61 -0.68
N LEU A 285 70.91 45.43 -1.26
CA LEU A 285 72.25 44.87 -1.43
C LEU A 285 73.09 45.67 -2.44
N ASP A 286 72.51 46.09 -3.57
CA ASP A 286 73.19 46.93 -4.56
C ASP A 286 73.51 48.34 -4.02
N PHE A 287 72.66 48.90 -3.15
CA PHE A 287 72.95 50.14 -2.42
C PHE A 287 74.09 49.97 -1.39
N CYS A 288 74.17 48.83 -0.71
CA CYS A 288 75.29 48.54 0.19
C CYS A 288 76.62 48.38 -0.58
N ILE A 289 76.61 47.73 -1.75
CA ILE A 289 77.80 47.53 -2.57
C ILE A 289 78.34 48.85 -3.11
N THR A 290 77.47 49.75 -3.58
CA THR A 290 77.88 51.08 -4.10
C THR A 290 78.37 52.04 -3.00
N SER A 291 77.98 51.84 -1.74
CA SER A 291 78.52 52.63 -0.60
C SER A 291 79.96 52.24 -0.22
N VAL A 292 80.41 51.02 -0.55
CA VAL A 292 81.77 50.53 -0.26
C VAL A 292 82.78 50.98 -1.31
N GLU A 293 82.34 51.29 -2.53
CA GLU A 293 83.22 51.79 -3.61
C GLU A 293 83.45 53.32 -3.55
N GLY A 294 82.79 54.03 -2.62
CA GLY A 294 82.85 55.49 -2.48
C GLY A 294 83.87 56.05 -1.49
N GLU A 295 84.48 55.23 -0.63
CA GLU A 295 85.51 55.68 0.31
C GLU A 295 86.86 55.06 -0.06
N GLY A 296 87.70 55.88 -0.69
CA GLY A 296 89.09 55.55 -0.97
C GLY A 296 89.97 55.54 0.28
N GLU A 297 91.03 54.74 0.14
CA GLU A 297 92.30 54.71 0.85
C GLU A 297 92.43 53.86 2.15
N ASP A 298 93.24 52.81 1.97
CA ASP A 298 94.09 52.10 2.92
C ASP A 298 93.42 51.38 4.11
N ASN A 299 93.02 50.11 3.90
CA ASN A 299 93.16 49.09 4.93
C ASN A 299 93.12 47.65 4.40
N LEU A 300 94.09 46.84 4.85
CA LEU A 300 94.32 45.41 4.54
C LEU A 300 93.15 44.47 4.95
N PHE A 301 92.07 45.02 5.50
CA PHE A 301 90.88 44.28 5.95
C PHE A 301 89.89 43.98 4.80
N ASN A 302 89.96 44.72 3.69
CA ASN A 302 89.03 44.57 2.56
C ASN A 302 89.28 43.33 1.68
N LEU A 303 90.49 42.73 1.72
CA LEU A 303 90.80 41.56 0.90
C LEU A 303 90.15 40.25 1.39
N LEU A 304 89.82 40.13 2.68
CA LEU A 304 89.15 38.93 3.22
C LEU A 304 87.64 38.92 2.98
N VAL A 305 87.05 40.09 2.73
CA VAL A 305 85.62 40.22 2.45
C VAL A 305 85.36 39.90 0.97
N ILE A 306 86.19 40.36 0.04
CA ILE A 306 85.97 40.17 -1.39
C ILE A 306 86.03 38.68 -1.81
N GLU A 307 86.91 37.86 -1.22
CA GLU A 307 86.95 36.41 -1.54
C GLU A 307 85.75 35.61 -1.02
N ARG A 308 85.10 36.02 0.08
CA ARG A 308 83.91 35.31 0.58
C ARG A 308 82.63 35.66 -0.18
N PHE A 309 82.55 36.82 -0.83
CA PHE A 309 81.34 37.28 -1.51
C PHE A 309 81.25 36.82 -2.98
N SER A 310 82.36 36.48 -3.63
CA SER A 310 82.36 35.87 -4.97
C SER A 310 81.72 34.48 -5.00
N ALA A 311 81.72 33.75 -3.87
CA ALA A 311 81.06 32.45 -3.73
C ALA A 311 79.51 32.52 -3.68
N LEU A 312 78.92 33.65 -3.27
CA LEU A 312 77.47 33.83 -3.19
C LEU A 312 76.81 34.21 -4.53
N LYS A 313 77.58 34.75 -5.48
CA LYS A 313 77.08 35.14 -6.81
C LYS A 313 76.89 33.94 -7.75
N ALA A 314 77.45 32.78 -7.41
CA ALA A 314 77.43 31.55 -8.22
C ALA A 314 76.54 30.44 -7.63
N GLY A 315 75.31 30.75 -7.17
CA GLY A 315 74.19 29.80 -7.10
C GLY A 315 74.41 28.40 -6.49
N GLY A 316 75.35 28.22 -5.56
CA GLY A 316 75.74 26.91 -5.02
C GLY A 316 74.76 26.39 -3.96
N ARG A 317 74.14 25.23 -4.21
CA ARG A 317 73.37 24.46 -3.22
C ARG A 317 74.28 24.05 -2.06
N PHE A 318 73.98 24.49 -0.84
CA PHE A 318 74.58 23.94 0.37
C PHE A 318 74.01 22.53 0.61
N ALA A 319 74.85 21.51 0.45
CA ALA A 319 74.59 20.20 1.02
C ALA A 319 74.88 20.28 2.53
N LEU A 320 73.85 20.02 3.34
CA LEU A 320 73.95 19.78 4.78
C LEU A 320 74.64 18.42 4.99
N GLN A 321 75.82 18.42 5.60
CA GLN A 321 76.32 17.25 6.32
C GLN A 321 76.50 17.65 7.79
N HIS A 322 75.64 17.06 8.62
CA HIS A 322 75.72 17.09 10.08
C HIS A 322 76.97 16.34 10.57
N PHE A 323 77.72 16.98 11.48
CA PHE A 323 78.09 16.36 12.75
C PHE A 323 76.96 16.61 13.76
#